data_AF-A0A5K1H5F9-F1
#
_entry.id   AF-A0A5K1H5F9-F1
#
_cell.length_a   1.000
_cell.length_b   1.000
_cell.length_c   1.000
_cell.angle_alpha   90.00
_cell.angle_beta   90.00
_cell.angle_gamma   90.00
#
_symmetry.space_group_name_H-M   'P 1'
#
loop_
_entity.id
_entity.type
_entity.pdbx_description
1 polymer ?
#
loop_
_entity_poly.entity_id
_entity_poly.type
_entity_poly.pdbx_seq_one_letter_code
_entity_poly.pdbx_strand_id
1 'polypeptide(L)'
;MQWVAYGLIEVGIDVEATTNQYIEDWMRWCLIEEINLKSIKLHDILHDLALYKGGREYGHASTTEHTHHLSLPGVHNGEAHKHNTLETANK
;
A
#
# COMPACT_ATOMS: atom_id res chain seq x y z
N MET A 1 0.10 0.56 -17.68
CA MET A 1 0.66 1.72 -16.96
C MET A 1 -0.37 2.27 -15.99
N GLN A 2 -0.38 1.81 -14.74
CA GLN A 2 -1.36 2.28 -13.73
C GLN A 2 -1.20 3.77 -13.42
N TRP A 3 0.01 4.32 -13.50
CA TRP A 3 0.28 5.72 -13.18
C TRP A 3 -0.38 6.69 -14.16
N VAL A 4 -0.40 6.34 -15.45
CA VAL A 4 -1.13 7.09 -16.48
C VAL A 4 -2.64 7.00 -16.26
N ALA A 5 -3.16 5.82 -15.89
CA ALA A 5 -4.58 5.63 -15.62
C ALA A 5 -5.08 6.44 -14.40
N TYR A 6 -4.19 6.69 -13.43
CA TYR A 6 -4.47 7.56 -12.28
C TYR A 6 -4.10 9.03 -12.53
N GLY A 7 -3.65 9.39 -13.73
CA GLY A 7 -3.27 10.77 -14.07
C GLY A 7 -2.01 11.26 -13.36
N LEU A 8 -1.19 10.37 -12.80
CA LEU A 8 0.10 10.70 -12.19
C LEU A 8 1.15 11.07 -13.23
N ILE A 9 0.99 10.59 -14.47
CA ILE A 9 1.80 10.95 -15.63
C ILE A 9 0.86 11.34 -16.76
N GLU A 10 1.11 12.49 -17.38
CA GLU A 10 0.29 13.03 -18.47
C GLU A 10 0.42 12.19 -19.77
N VAL A 11 -0.68 12.11 -20.52
CA VAL A 11 -0.72 11.41 -21.81
C VAL A 11 0.08 12.19 -22.85
N GLY A 12 0.95 11.50 -23.59
CA GLY A 12 1.80 12.10 -24.63
C GLY A 12 3.22 12.39 -24.18
N ILE A 13 3.53 12.20 -22.89
CA ILE A 13 4.88 12.17 -22.35
C ILE A 13 5.44 10.75 -22.45
N ASP A 14 6.76 10.61 -22.61
CA ASP A 14 7.44 9.32 -22.48
C ASP A 14 7.27 8.78 -21.07
N VAL A 15 6.32 7.84 -20.93
CA VAL A 15 5.92 7.28 -19.64
C VAL A 15 7.08 6.53 -18.99
N GLU A 16 7.90 5.84 -19.77
CA GLU A 16 9.01 5.03 -19.23
C GLU A 16 10.11 5.93 -18.71
N ALA A 17 10.58 6.88 -19.53
CA ALA A 17 11.60 7.84 -19.11
C ALA A 17 11.16 8.67 -17.89
N THR A 18 9.90 9.11 -17.86
CA THR A 18 9.36 9.90 -16.75
C THR A 18 9.23 9.08 -15.47
N THR A 19 8.75 7.84 -15.58
CA THR A 19 8.64 6.94 -14.41
C THR A 19 10.02 6.67 -13.83
N ASN A 20 11.01 6.38 -14.66
CA ASN A 20 12.38 6.13 -14.23
C ASN A 20 12.99 7.37 -13.55
N GLN A 21 12.78 8.57 -14.10
CA GLN A 21 13.26 9.81 -13.50
C GLN A 21 12.66 10.05 -12.11
N TYR A 22 11.36 9.80 -11.92
CA TYR A 22 10.73 9.93 -10.61
C TYR A 22 11.26 8.91 -9.60
N ILE A 23 11.46 7.67 -10.03
CA ILE A 23 12.06 6.64 -9.17
C ILE A 23 13.47 7.06 -8.74
N GLU A 24 14.30 7.55 -9.67
CA GLU A 24 15.64 8.06 -9.37
C GLU A 24 15.63 9.24 -8.41
N ASP A 25 14.73 10.20 -8.61
CA ASP A 25 14.59 11.36 -7.73
C ASP A 25 14.16 10.95 -6.32
N TRP A 26 13.25 9.98 -6.20
CA TRP A 26 12.80 9.46 -4.91
C TRP A 26 13.87 8.64 -4.20
N MET A 27 14.68 7.88 -4.93
CA MET A 27 15.87 7.22 -4.37
C MET A 27 16.89 8.27 -3.90
N ARG A 28 17.14 9.33 -4.67
CA ARG A 28 18.05 10.42 -4.29
C ARG A 28 17.59 11.15 -3.04
N TRP A 29 16.29 11.28 -2.82
CA TRP A 29 15.71 11.87 -1.62
C TRP A 29 15.55 10.90 -0.45
N CYS A 30 16.08 9.68 -0.56
CA CYS A 30 15.97 8.63 0.44
C CYS A 30 14.50 8.32 0.82
N LEU A 31 13.57 8.50 -0.12
CA LEU A 31 12.16 8.19 0.11
C LEU A 31 11.90 6.70 -0.07
N ILE A 32 12.50 6.13 -1.13
CA ILE A 32 12.43 4.71 -1.46
C ILE A 32 13.85 4.14 -1.54
N GLU A 33 13.96 2.87 -1.24
CA GLU A 33 15.19 2.10 -1.26
C GLU A 33 15.06 0.93 -2.24
N GLU A 34 16.10 0.68 -3.01
CA GLU A 34 16.18 -0.54 -3.81
C GLU A 34 16.63 -1.70 -2.90
N ILE A 35 15.81 -2.76 -2.82
CA ILE A 35 16.16 -3.97 -2.06
C ILE A 35 16.91 -4.96 -2.96
N ASN A 36 16.45 -5.13 -4.19
CA ASN A 36 17.04 -6.00 -5.23
C ASN A 36 16.79 -5.35 -6.59
N LEU A 37 17.46 -5.84 -7.64
CA LEU A 37 17.43 -5.37 -9.04
C LEU A 37 16.05 -5.03 -9.65
N LYS A 38 14.93 -5.41 -9.01
CA LYS A 38 13.55 -5.15 -9.49
C LYS A 38 12.55 -4.80 -8.37
N SER A 39 13.00 -4.62 -7.14
CA SER A 39 12.09 -4.38 -6.00
C SER A 39 12.53 -3.17 -5.21
N ILE A 40 11.62 -2.21 -5.08
CA ILE A 40 11.77 -1.03 -4.24
C ILE A 40 10.91 -1.17 -2.99
N LYS A 41 11.38 -0.60 -1.89
CA LYS A 41 10.65 -0.48 -0.62
C LYS A 41 10.61 0.99 -0.21
N LEU A 42 9.51 1.39 0.40
CA LEU A 42 9.38 2.70 1.04
C LEU A 42 10.10 2.68 2.39
N HIS A 43 10.84 3.75 2.72
CA HIS A 43 11.51 3.85 4.02
C HIS A 43 10.51 3.71 5.17
N ASP A 44 10.85 2.98 6.24
CA ASP A 44 9.89 2.55 7.28
C ASP A 44 9.11 3.72 7.91
N ILE A 45 9.79 4.82 8.25
CA ILE A 45 9.15 6.04 8.78
C ILE A 45 8.16 6.66 7.78
N LEU A 46 8.52 6.65 6.48
CA LEU A 46 7.65 7.19 5.43
C LEU A 46 6.50 6.26 5.14
N HIS A 47 6.71 4.95 5.29
CA HIS A 47 5.66 3.96 5.22
C HIS A 47 4.64 4.14 6.34
N ASP A 48 5.09 4.33 7.59
CA ASP A 48 4.20 4.62 8.71
C ASP A 48 3.46 5.95 8.54
N LEU A 49 4.14 6.98 8.02
CA LEU A 49 3.51 8.26 7.71
C LEU A 49 2.48 8.15 6.59
N ALA A 50 2.79 7.40 5.53
CA ALA A 50 1.87 7.13 4.44
C ALA A 50 0.69 6.28 4.90
N LEU A 51 0.88 5.32 5.81
CA LEU A 51 -0.19 4.58 6.46
C LEU A 51 -1.04 5.46 7.38
N TYR A 52 -0.43 6.38 8.12
CA TYR A 52 -1.14 7.30 9.00
C TYR A 52 -2.02 8.28 8.21
N LYS A 53 -1.46 8.87 7.15
CA LYS A 53 -2.19 9.76 6.25
C LYS A 53 -3.20 8.98 5.40
N GLY A 54 -2.80 7.81 4.91
CA GLY A 54 -3.63 6.87 4.18
C GLY A 54 -4.80 6.36 5.01
N GLY A 55 -4.61 6.02 6.28
CA GLY A 55 -5.71 5.62 7.18
C GLY A 55 -6.66 6.77 7.50
N ARG A 56 -6.20 8.02 7.42
CA ARG A 56 -7.03 9.23 7.59
C ARG A 56 -7.78 9.62 6.32
N GLU A 57 -7.19 9.44 5.14
CA GLU A 57 -7.74 9.85 3.83
C GLU A 57 -8.38 8.68 3.04
N TYR A 58 -8.06 7.43 3.41
CA TYR A 58 -8.37 6.17 2.73
C TYR A 58 -8.64 5.04 3.76
N GLY A 59 -9.16 5.38 4.93
CA GLY A 59 -9.53 4.45 5.99
C GLY A 59 -10.43 3.32 5.46
N HIS A 60 -10.26 2.12 6.02
CA HIS A 60 -11.01 0.90 5.69
C HIS A 60 -12.47 1.21 5.39
N ALA A 61 -12.94 0.73 4.24
CA ALA A 61 -14.32 0.80 3.72
C ALA A 61 -15.36 0.95 4.84
N SER A 62 -15.52 2.18 5.31
CA SER A 62 -16.59 2.58 6.19
C SER A 62 -17.75 2.85 5.28
N THR A 63 -18.94 2.38 5.65
CA THR A 63 -20.16 2.55 4.87
C THR A 63 -20.52 4.03 4.63
N THR A 64 -19.77 4.97 5.21
CA THR A 64 -19.97 6.42 5.11
C THR A 64 -18.76 7.22 4.61
N GLU A 65 -17.57 6.63 4.39
CA GLU A 65 -16.36 7.40 3.99
C GLU A 65 -15.92 7.11 2.55
N HIS A 66 -15.58 8.18 1.82
CA HIS A 66 -15.19 8.12 0.41
C HIS A 66 -13.70 7.74 0.30
N THR A 67 -13.39 6.48 0.01
CA THR A 67 -12.03 6.05 -0.30
C THR A 67 -11.73 6.33 -1.79
N HIS A 68 -10.69 7.10 -2.10
CA HIS A 68 -10.36 7.43 -3.50
C HIS A 68 -9.79 6.23 -4.29
N HIS A 69 -9.13 5.27 -3.63
CA HIS A 69 -8.61 4.04 -4.25
C HIS A 69 -8.77 2.83 -3.33
N LEU A 70 -9.46 1.79 -3.81
CA LEU A 70 -9.61 0.53 -3.09
C LEU A 70 -8.42 -0.39 -3.40
N SER A 71 -7.60 -0.67 -2.39
CA SER A 71 -6.64 -1.77 -2.44
C SER A 71 -7.24 -2.97 -1.71
N LEU A 72 -7.45 -4.09 -2.41
CA LEU A 72 -7.80 -5.35 -1.76
C LEU A 72 -6.58 -5.80 -0.94
N PRO A 73 -6.67 -5.90 0.40
CA PRO A 73 -5.64 -6.61 1.13
C PRO A 73 -5.68 -8.06 0.65
N GLY A 74 -4.56 -8.56 0.14
CA GLY A 74 -4.44 -9.95 -0.26
C GLY A 74 -4.89 -10.82 0.92
N VAL A 75 -5.94 -11.62 0.71
CA VAL A 75 -6.46 -12.54 1.72
C VAL A 75 -5.30 -13.46 2.12
N HIS A 76 -4.70 -13.20 3.28
CA HIS A 76 -3.85 -14.19 3.90
C HIS A 76 -4.80 -15.29 4.33
N ASN A 77 -4.93 -16.31 3.51
CA ASN A 77 -5.71 -17.51 3.78
C ASN A 77 -4.95 -18.34 4.84
N GLY A 78 -4.78 -17.74 6.02
CA GLY A 78 -4.33 -18.40 7.23
C GLY A 78 -5.57 -18.94 7.90
N GLU A 79 -5.97 -20.14 7.50
CA GLU A 79 -6.97 -20.95 8.18
C GLU A 79 -6.47 -21.27 9.61
N ALA A 80 -6.67 -20.33 10.53
CA ALA A 80 -6.63 -20.61 11.95
C ALA A 80 -8.03 -21.10 12.34
N HIS A 81 -8.24 -22.40 12.16
CA HIS A 81 -9.40 -23.14 12.64
C HIS A 81 -9.48 -22.95 14.17
N LYS A 82 -10.26 -21.96 14.62
CA LYS A 82 -10.57 -21.75 16.03
C LYS A 82 -11.62 -22.77 16.44
N HIS A 83 -11.20 -23.92 16.95
CA HIS A 83 -12.08 -24.72 17.79
C HIS A 83 -12.23 -24.01 19.13
N ASN A 84 -13.39 -23.38 19.32
CA ASN A 84 -13.89 -23.04 20.63
C ASN A 84 -14.22 -24.34 21.37
N THR A 85 -13.62 -24.54 22.54
CA THR A 85 -14.25 -25.31 23.62
C THR A 85 -14.02 -24.56 24.93
N LEU A 86 -14.92 -23.63 25.22
CA LEU A 86 -15.19 -23.20 26.57
C LEU A 86 -16.29 -24.14 27.09
N GLU A 87 -15.94 -25.11 27.92
CA GLU A 87 -16.90 -25.72 28.83
C GLU A 87 -16.32 -25.66 30.23
N THR A 88 -16.89 -24.73 30.99
CA THR A 88 -16.76 -24.64 32.44
C THR A 88 -17.73 -25.65 33.04
N ALA A 89 -17.25 -26.50 33.96
CA ALA A 89 -18.12 -27.17 34.92
C ALA A 89 -17.39 -27.28 36.25
N ASN A 90 -17.77 -26.38 37.17
CA ASN A 90 -17.52 -26.50 38.59
C ASN A 90 -18.22 -27.75 39.16
N LYS A 91 -17.51 -28.56 39.94
CA LYS A 91 -17.89 -28.92 41.32
C LYS A 91 -16.72 -29.51 42.10
#